data_AF-A0A9X2P4X2-F1
#
_entry.id   AF-A0A9X2P4X2-F1
#
_cell.length_a   1.000
_cell.length_b   1.000
_cell.length_c   1.000
_cell.angle_alpha   90.00
_cell.angle_beta   90.00
_cell.angle_gamma   90.00
#
_symmetry.space_group_name_H-M   'P 1'
#
loop_
_entity.id
_entity.type
_entity.pdbx_description
1 polymer ?
#
loop_
_entity_poly.entity_id
_entity_poly.type
_entity_poly.pdbx_seq_one_letter_code
_entity_poly.pdbx_strand_id
1 'polypeptide(L)'
;MKTLQKFVGLLALTALFASCQSPKQVLSESDSRMEIMNDIASDHDMSKEMMQAIMSGDHGKMLMHERMNVMMEDKSMMKKMMKENPEMSKRMMSVMMETAKEDTTMMTDMCKSMMKNPEMMEMMKKMKEKESNQ
;
A
#
# COMPACT_ATOMS: atom_id res chain seq x y z
N MET A 1 -27.30 -47.37 36.78
CA MET A 1 -25.98 -46.78 36.47
C MET A 1 -25.60 -46.84 35.00
N LYS A 2 -25.69 -48.00 34.32
CA LYS A 2 -25.32 -48.16 32.90
C LYS A 2 -26.08 -47.24 31.92
N THR A 3 -27.36 -46.97 32.18
CA THR A 3 -28.20 -46.10 31.34
C THR A 3 -27.85 -44.62 31.50
N LEU A 4 -27.57 -44.18 32.73
CA LEU A 4 -27.19 -42.79 33.03
C LEU A 4 -25.82 -42.45 32.43
N GLN A 5 -24.86 -43.36 32.48
CA GLN A 5 -23.56 -43.22 31.81
C GLN A 5 -23.68 -43.05 30.29
N LYS A 6 -24.63 -43.75 29.65
CA LYS A 6 -24.88 -43.60 28.21
C LYS A 6 -25.47 -42.23 27.85
N PHE A 7 -26.37 -41.70 28.67
CA PHE A 7 -26.94 -40.37 28.47
C PHE A 7 -25.91 -39.26 28.70
N VAL A 8 -25.10 -39.37 29.76
CA VAL A 8 -24.01 -38.41 30.03
C VAL A 8 -22.95 -38.45 28.91
N GLY A 9 -22.61 -39.64 28.42
CA GLY A 9 -21.70 -39.79 27.27
C GLY A 9 -22.25 -39.20 25.97
N LEU A 10 -23.55 -39.35 25.71
CA LEU A 10 -24.19 -38.78 24.52
C LEU A 10 -24.27 -37.24 24.59
N LEU A 11 -24.58 -36.69 25.77
CA LEU A 11 -24.58 -35.23 26.02
C LEU A 11 -23.17 -34.63 25.88
N ALA A 12 -22.15 -35.31 26.40
CA ALA A 12 -20.76 -34.90 26.25
C ALA A 12 -20.30 -34.92 24.78
N LEU A 13 -20.69 -35.94 24.01
CA LEU A 13 -20.40 -35.99 22.57
C LEU A 13 -21.07 -34.83 21.81
N THR A 14 -22.34 -34.49 22.11
CA THR A 14 -23.02 -33.39 21.42
C THR A 14 -22.41 -32.01 21.72
N ALA A 15 -21.89 -31.79 22.94
CA ALA A 15 -21.19 -30.56 23.29
C ALA A 15 -19.84 -30.43 22.57
N LEU A 16 -19.15 -31.54 22.32
CA LEU A 16 -17.89 -31.60 21.57
C LEU A 16 -18.05 -31.27 20.07
N PHE A 17 -19.26 -31.41 19.50
CA PHE A 17 -19.52 -31.03 18.10
C PHE A 17 -19.94 -29.56 17.94
N ALA A 18 -20.31 -28.87 19.01
CA ALA A 18 -20.62 -27.43 18.96
C ALA A 18 -19.37 -26.57 18.71
N SER A 19 -18.16 -27.08 18.97
CA SER A 19 -16.90 -26.41 18.67
C SER A 19 -16.45 -26.59 17.21
N CYS A 20 -17.09 -27.46 16.43
CA CYS A 20 -16.87 -27.58 14.99
C CYS A 20 -17.70 -26.54 14.22
N GLN A 21 -17.61 -25.28 14.59
CA GLN A 21 -18.09 -24.22 13.69
C GLN A 21 -17.10 -24.07 12.55
N SER A 22 -17.60 -24.14 11.31
CA SER A 22 -16.74 -23.86 10.16
C SER A 22 -16.29 -22.39 10.21
N PRO A 23 -15.08 -22.05 9.74
CA PRO A 23 -14.60 -20.67 9.72
C PRO A 23 -15.58 -19.70 9.04
N LYS A 24 -16.33 -20.18 8.03
CA LYS A 24 -17.35 -19.39 7.34
C LYS A 24 -18.55 -19.02 8.22
N GLN A 25 -18.92 -19.90 9.16
CA GLN A 25 -20.04 -19.68 10.07
C GLN A 25 -19.66 -18.72 11.20
N VAL A 26 -18.42 -18.75 11.67
CA VAL A 26 -17.89 -17.76 12.62
C VAL A 26 -17.81 -16.37 11.97
N LEU A 27 -17.41 -16.32 10.69
CA LEU A 27 -17.28 -15.06 9.95
C LEU A 27 -18.63 -14.47 9.47
N SER A 28 -19.72 -15.25 9.49
CA SER A 28 -21.06 -14.73 9.16
C SER A 28 -21.66 -13.88 10.29
N GLU A 29 -21.30 -14.17 11.55
CA GLU A 29 -21.70 -13.39 12.71
C GLU A 29 -20.93 -12.06 12.76
N SER A 30 -21.63 -10.93 12.84
CA SER A 30 -21.01 -9.60 12.74
C SER A 30 -20.07 -9.30 13.89
N ASP A 31 -20.48 -9.64 15.11
CA ASP A 31 -19.77 -9.28 16.33
C ASP A 31 -18.49 -10.12 16.43
N SER A 32 -18.59 -11.42 16.19
CA SER A 32 -17.44 -12.33 16.13
C SER A 32 -16.47 -11.93 15.01
N ARG A 33 -16.97 -11.56 13.83
CA ARG A 33 -16.10 -11.07 12.74
C ARG A 33 -15.34 -9.80 13.15
N MET A 34 -16.00 -8.86 13.84
CA MET A 34 -15.37 -7.61 14.26
C MET A 34 -14.34 -7.83 15.37
N GLU A 35 -14.64 -8.69 16.34
CA GLU A 35 -13.69 -9.07 17.39
C GLU A 35 -12.44 -9.72 16.80
N ILE A 36 -12.60 -10.70 15.90
CA ILE A 36 -11.48 -11.34 15.18
C ILE A 36 -10.66 -10.31 14.41
N MET A 37 -11.31 -9.38 13.70
CA MET A 37 -10.60 -8.33 12.95
C MET A 37 -9.80 -7.41 13.88
N ASN A 38 -10.35 -7.07 15.05
CA ASN A 38 -9.67 -6.24 16.04
C ASN A 38 -8.47 -6.98 16.65
N ASP A 39 -8.62 -8.26 16.98
CA ASP A 39 -7.54 -9.09 17.50
C ASP A 39 -6.39 -9.15 16.49
N ILE A 40 -6.68 -9.46 15.22
CA ILE A 40 -5.69 -9.45 14.13
C ILE A 40 -5.01 -8.09 14.04
N ALA A 41 -5.76 -6.98 14.03
CA ALA A 41 -5.23 -5.63 13.89
C ALA A 41 -4.39 -5.18 15.09
N SER A 42 -4.64 -5.75 16.27
CA SER A 42 -3.90 -5.44 17.50
C SER A 42 -2.62 -6.27 17.68
N ASP A 43 -2.53 -7.42 17.00
CA ASP A 43 -1.35 -8.29 17.01
C ASP A 43 -0.46 -8.04 15.79
N HIS A 44 0.82 -7.76 16.03
CA HIS A 44 1.78 -7.40 14.98
C HIS A 44 2.00 -8.54 13.96
N ASP A 45 2.14 -9.77 14.44
CA ASP A 45 2.49 -10.90 13.58
C ASP A 45 1.28 -11.36 12.78
N MET A 46 0.10 -11.44 13.42
CA MET A 46 -1.16 -11.72 12.71
C MET A 46 -1.50 -10.62 11.70
N SER A 47 -1.31 -9.34 12.07
CA SER A 47 -1.48 -8.21 11.15
C SER A 47 -0.58 -8.37 9.92
N LYS A 48 0.69 -8.74 10.13
CA LYS A 48 1.66 -8.94 9.05
C LYS A 48 1.25 -10.10 8.13
N GLU A 49 0.84 -11.23 8.69
CA GLU A 49 0.36 -12.39 7.93
C GLU A 49 -0.92 -12.06 7.14
N MET A 50 -1.88 -11.39 7.77
CA MET A 50 -3.11 -10.91 7.13
C MET A 50 -2.79 -9.97 5.96
N MET A 51 -1.88 -9.02 6.16
CA MET A 51 -1.46 -8.09 5.12
C MET A 51 -0.78 -8.82 3.96
N GLN A 52 0.08 -9.80 4.26
CA GLN A 52 0.72 -10.64 3.24
C GLN A 52 -0.30 -11.46 2.44
N ALA A 53 -1.29 -12.06 3.11
CA ALA A 53 -2.36 -12.81 2.46
C ALA A 53 -3.19 -11.92 1.53
N ILE A 54 -3.58 -10.71 1.99
CA ILE A 54 -4.27 -9.72 1.16
C ILE A 54 -3.43 -9.37 -0.07
N MET A 55 -2.15 -9.04 0.11
CA MET A 55 -1.25 -8.63 -0.97
C MET A 55 -0.97 -9.74 -1.99
N SER A 56 -1.07 -11.00 -1.59
CA SER A 56 -0.89 -12.14 -2.50
C SER A 56 -2.06 -12.32 -3.48
N GLY A 57 -3.25 -11.84 -3.12
CA GLY A 57 -4.46 -11.96 -3.93
C GLY A 57 -4.67 -10.82 -4.92
N ASP A 58 -5.37 -11.10 -6.02
CA ASP A 58 -5.66 -10.08 -7.04
C ASP A 58 -6.55 -8.95 -6.52
N HIS A 59 -7.46 -9.26 -5.59
CA HIS A 59 -8.27 -8.23 -4.93
C HIS A 59 -7.42 -7.26 -4.11
N GLY A 60 -6.39 -7.77 -3.40
CA GLY A 60 -5.47 -6.91 -2.67
C GLY A 60 -4.59 -6.06 -3.57
N LYS A 61 -4.16 -6.58 -4.73
CA LYS A 61 -3.46 -5.78 -5.75
C LYS A 61 -4.34 -4.65 -6.28
N MET A 62 -5.61 -4.94 -6.56
CA MET A 62 -6.57 -3.93 -7.03
C MET A 62 -6.81 -2.86 -5.97
N LEU A 63 -6.99 -3.27 -4.70
CA LEU A 63 -7.19 -2.36 -3.59
C LEU A 63 -5.95 -1.47 -3.38
N MET A 64 -4.74 -2.02 -3.50
CA MET A 64 -3.51 -1.24 -3.48
C MET A 64 -3.43 -0.24 -4.64
N HIS A 65 -3.83 -0.64 -5.86
CA HIS A 65 -3.86 0.25 -7.01
C HIS A 65 -4.85 1.40 -6.83
N GLU A 66 -6.06 1.11 -6.34
CA GLU A 66 -7.08 2.12 -6.06
C GLU A 66 -6.59 3.11 -5.00
N ARG A 67 -5.99 2.60 -3.93
CA ARG A 67 -5.44 3.40 -2.84
C ARG A 67 -4.26 4.26 -3.29
N MET A 68 -3.44 3.75 -4.22
CA MET A 68 -2.35 4.50 -4.85
C MET A 68 -2.90 5.65 -5.71
N ASN A 69 -3.96 5.42 -6.48
CA ASN A 69 -4.58 6.46 -7.31
C ASN A 69 -5.11 7.62 -6.46
N VAL A 70 -5.88 7.32 -5.41
CA VAL A 70 -6.40 8.35 -4.48
C VAL A 70 -5.26 9.16 -3.87
N MET A 71 -4.16 8.49 -3.53
CA MET A 71 -2.97 9.10 -2.95
C MET A 71 -2.20 9.98 -3.94
N MET A 72 -2.21 9.64 -5.23
CA MET A 72 -1.61 10.45 -6.31
C MET A 72 -2.47 11.66 -6.67
N GLU A 73 -3.80 11.55 -6.55
CA GLU A 73 -4.71 12.69 -6.76
C GLU A 73 -4.57 13.74 -5.64
N ASP A 74 -4.30 13.31 -4.41
CA ASP A 74 -4.05 14.22 -3.30
C ASP A 74 -2.62 14.79 -3.34
N LYS A 75 -2.51 15.99 -3.93
CA LYS A 75 -1.27 16.77 -4.00
C LYS A 75 -0.60 16.99 -2.64
N SER A 76 -1.36 17.06 -1.54
CA SER A 76 -0.80 17.27 -0.21
C SER A 76 -0.11 16.01 0.31
N MET A 77 -0.72 14.85 0.07
CA MET A 77 -0.18 13.55 0.47
C MET A 77 1.03 13.18 -0.39
N MET A 78 0.96 13.43 -1.70
CA MET A 78 2.09 13.29 -2.62
C MET A 78 3.28 14.15 -2.20
N LYS A 79 3.04 15.44 -1.86
CA LYS A 79 4.11 16.35 -1.39
C LYS A 79 4.73 15.88 -0.08
N LYS A 80 3.93 15.31 0.84
CA LYS A 80 4.42 14.74 2.09
C LYS A 80 5.34 13.55 1.84
N MET A 81 4.92 12.59 1.02
CA MET A 81 5.76 11.44 0.64
C MET A 81 7.08 11.85 0.01
N MET A 82 7.06 12.81 -0.92
CA MET A 82 8.28 13.29 -1.58
C MET A 82 9.26 13.96 -0.62
N LYS A 83 8.76 14.58 0.46
CA LYS A 83 9.58 15.16 1.52
C LYS A 83 10.16 14.11 2.45
N GLU A 84 9.36 13.12 2.84
CA GLU A 84 9.77 12.05 3.75
C GLU A 84 10.73 11.06 3.08
N ASN A 85 10.59 10.86 1.76
CA ASN A 85 11.47 10.02 0.97
C ASN A 85 12.09 10.79 -0.22
N PRO A 86 13.19 11.52 0.00
CA PRO A 86 13.86 12.25 -1.06
C PRO A 86 14.46 11.34 -2.15
N GLU A 87 14.77 10.07 -1.85
CA GLU A 87 15.18 9.10 -2.87
C GLU A 87 14.06 8.81 -3.87
N MET A 88 12.82 8.71 -3.39
CA MET A 88 11.65 8.51 -4.27
C MET A 88 11.54 9.65 -5.28
N SER A 89 11.70 10.89 -4.83
CA SER A 89 11.69 12.07 -5.72
C SER A 89 12.80 11.98 -6.77
N LYS A 90 14.02 11.61 -6.37
CA LYS A 90 15.14 11.42 -7.31
C LYS A 90 14.86 10.31 -8.34
N ARG A 91 14.34 9.16 -7.89
CA ARG A 91 14.02 8.03 -8.79
C ARG A 91 12.93 8.42 -9.78
N MET A 92 11.85 9.07 -9.32
CA MET A 92 10.79 9.58 -10.19
C MET A 92 11.32 10.57 -11.23
N MET A 93 12.16 11.52 -10.80
CA MET A 93 12.79 12.48 -11.70
C MET A 93 13.72 11.81 -12.72
N SER A 94 14.47 10.78 -12.31
CA SER A 94 15.34 10.00 -13.21
C SER A 94 14.54 9.27 -14.27
N VAL A 95 13.48 8.54 -13.89
CA VAL A 95 12.61 7.82 -14.82
C VAL A 95 11.97 8.79 -15.81
N MET A 96 11.46 9.92 -15.32
CA MET A 96 10.86 10.95 -16.17
C MET A 96 11.88 11.51 -17.18
N MET A 97 13.12 11.72 -16.76
CA MET A 97 14.19 12.20 -17.64
C MET A 97 14.62 11.14 -18.66
N GLU A 98 14.65 9.87 -18.29
CA GLU A 98 14.93 8.75 -19.21
C GLU A 98 13.83 8.62 -20.26
N THR A 99 12.56 8.64 -19.86
CA THR A 99 11.42 8.63 -20.78
C THR A 99 11.44 9.86 -21.70
N ALA A 100 11.72 11.05 -21.16
CA ALA A 100 11.82 12.25 -21.96
C ALA A 100 12.97 12.17 -22.99
N LYS A 101 14.09 11.50 -22.71
CA LYS A 101 15.17 11.32 -23.71
C LYS A 101 14.69 10.55 -24.94
N GLU A 102 13.76 9.61 -24.76
CA GLU A 102 13.22 8.79 -25.84
C GLU A 102 12.04 9.48 -26.56
N ASP A 103 11.36 10.42 -25.90
CA ASP A 103 10.27 11.22 -26.48
C ASP A 103 10.71 12.67 -26.75
N THR A 104 11.02 12.95 -28.02
CA THR A 104 11.47 14.29 -28.47
C THR A 104 10.45 15.40 -28.18
N THR A 105 9.15 15.09 -28.17
CA THR A 105 8.10 16.08 -27.86
C THR A 105 8.13 16.44 -26.38
N MET A 106 8.17 15.41 -25.52
CA MET A 106 8.28 15.59 -24.07
C MET A 106 9.58 16.33 -23.69
N MET A 107 10.71 15.97 -24.29
CA MET A 107 11.99 16.67 -24.08
C MET A 107 11.91 18.13 -24.49
N THR A 108 11.33 18.40 -25.66
CA THR A 108 11.20 19.76 -26.18
C THR A 108 10.34 20.64 -25.25
N ASP A 109 9.22 20.12 -24.77
CA ASP A 109 8.33 20.87 -23.88
C ASP A 109 8.93 21.03 -22.47
N MET A 110 9.69 20.04 -21.99
CA MET A 110 10.49 20.17 -20.78
C MET A 110 11.52 21.30 -20.92
N CYS A 111 12.32 21.31 -22.00
CA CYS A 111 13.29 22.36 -22.27
C CYS A 111 12.64 23.75 -22.38
N LYS A 112 11.53 23.87 -23.10
CA LYS A 112 10.77 25.13 -23.18
C LYS A 112 10.31 25.60 -21.81
N SER A 113 9.81 24.70 -20.97
CA SER A 113 9.34 25.03 -19.63
C SER A 113 10.48 25.51 -18.73
N MET A 114 11.66 24.89 -18.85
CA MET A 114 12.87 25.34 -18.16
C MET A 114 13.32 26.73 -18.62
N MET A 115 13.33 27.00 -19.92
CA MET A 115 13.72 28.30 -20.49
C MET A 115 12.74 29.43 -20.13
N LYS A 116 11.46 29.10 -19.91
CA LYS A 116 10.44 30.05 -19.45
C LYS A 116 10.57 30.40 -17.97
N ASN A 117 11.31 29.62 -17.19
CA ASN A 117 11.54 29.90 -15.77
C ASN A 117 12.82 30.75 -15.59
N PRO A 118 12.70 32.04 -15.23
CA PRO A 118 13.85 32.94 -15.13
C PRO A 118 14.85 32.53 -14.05
N GLU A 119 14.39 31.95 -12.93
CA GLU A 119 15.30 31.48 -11.86
C GLU A 119 16.17 30.30 -12.32
N MET A 120 15.58 29.36 -13.07
CA MET A 120 16.33 28.24 -13.65
C MET A 120 17.30 28.71 -14.73
N MET A 121 16.90 29.64 -15.58
CA MET A 121 17.78 30.24 -16.59
C MET A 121 18.99 30.94 -15.95
N GLU A 122 18.77 31.72 -14.90
CA GLU A 122 19.85 32.37 -14.14
C GLU A 122 20.79 31.35 -13.48
N MET A 123 20.25 30.25 -12.94
CA MET A 123 21.06 29.18 -12.38
C MET A 123 21.90 28.48 -13.46
N MET A 124 21.34 28.22 -14.65
CA MET A 124 22.09 27.63 -15.77
C MET A 124 23.23 28.54 -16.25
N LYS A 125 23.01 29.86 -16.33
CA LYS A 125 24.07 30.83 -16.66
C LYS A 125 25.20 30.75 -15.65
N LYS A 126 24.88 30.78 -14.35
CA LYS A 126 25.87 30.66 -13.26
C LYS A 126 26.65 29.35 -13.28
N MET A 127 26.03 28.23 -13.67
CA MET A 127 26.74 26.97 -13.83
C MET A 127 27.70 27.00 -15.03
N LYS A 128 27.25 27.51 -16.19
CA LYS A 128 28.11 27.68 -17.37
C LYS A 128 29.31 28.57 -17.10
N GLU A 129 29.10 29.69 -16.39
CA GLU A 129 30.17 30.61 -16.00
C GLU A 129 31.21 29.96 -15.08
N LYS A 130 30.78 29.03 -14.20
CA LYS A 130 31.67 28.26 -13.34
C LYS A 130 32.45 27.19 -14.09
N GLU A 131 31.83 26.50 -15.06
CA GLU A 131 32.51 25.52 -15.92
C GLU A 131 33.52 26.18 -16.87
N SER A 132 33.29 27.43 -17.30
CA SER A 132 34.25 28.19 -18.13
C SER A 132 35.40 28.84 -17.36
N ASN A 133 35.35 28.86 -16.02
CA ASN A 133 36.39 29.45 -15.15
C ASN A 133 37.21 28.38 -14.40
N GLN A 134 37.16 27.13 -14.86
CA GLN A 134 37.90 25.99 -14.34
C GLN A 134 38.73 25.36 -15.46
#